data_AF-D4F440-F1
#
_entry.id   AF-D4F440-F1
#
_cell.length_a   1.000
_cell.length_b   1.000
_cell.length_c   1.000
_cell.angle_alpha   90.00
_cell.angle_beta   90.00
_cell.angle_gamma   90.00
#
_symmetry.space_group_name_H-M   'P 1'
#
loop_
_entity.id
_entity.type
_entity.pdbx_description
1 polymer ?
#
loop_
_entity_poly.entity_id
_entity_poly.type
_entity_poly.pdbx_seq_one_letter_code
_entity_poly.pdbx_strand_id
1 'polypeptide(L)'
;MMTLSDTEQLRQWRRMFHQLPEPGWSEFITTARLIEMLRAMGYRVLPGAAFLSREHIQGRNEEEVAQGLARARAFPVEAAL
;
A
#
# COMPACT_ATOMS: atom_id res chain seq x y z
N MET A 1 11.95 4.18 -25.95
CA MET A 1 11.58 4.37 -24.53
C MET A 1 12.69 3.73 -23.72
N MET A 2 13.48 4.49 -22.96
CA MET A 2 14.54 3.91 -22.12
C MET A 2 13.88 3.24 -20.91
N THR A 3 14.07 1.93 -20.79
CA THR A 3 13.73 1.17 -19.58
C THR A 3 14.78 1.46 -18.52
N LEU A 4 14.34 1.77 -17.29
CA LEU A 4 15.24 1.88 -16.15
C LEU A 4 15.97 0.56 -15.92
N SER A 5 17.22 0.61 -15.43
CA SER A 5 17.83 -0.58 -14.85
C SER A 5 17.07 -1.02 -13.60
N ASP A 6 17.13 -2.31 -13.25
CA ASP A 6 16.47 -2.85 -12.06
C ASP A 6 16.85 -2.08 -10.78
N THR A 7 18.12 -1.72 -10.64
CA THR A 7 18.62 -0.94 -9.51
C THR A 7 18.01 0.45 -9.44
N GLU A 8 17.86 1.14 -10.58
CA GLU A 8 17.23 2.46 -10.64
C GLU A 8 15.74 2.37 -10.30
N GLN A 9 15.05 1.35 -10.80
CA GLN A 9 13.66 1.08 -10.48
C GLN A 9 13.45 0.87 -8.97
N LEU A 10 14.27 0.01 -8.35
CA LEU A 10 14.23 -0.24 -6.90
C LEU A 10 14.50 1.03 -6.09
N ARG A 11 15.44 1.88 -6.53
CA ARG A 11 15.70 3.18 -5.88
C ARG A 11 14.51 4.14 -6.00
N GLN A 12 13.83 4.15 -7.14
CA GLN A 12 12.63 4.98 -7.35
C GLN A 12 11.50 4.51 -6.42
N TRP A 13 11.23 3.22 -6.36
CA TRP A 13 10.22 2.65 -5.45
C TRP A 13 10.52 2.96 -3.99
N ARG A 14 11.76 2.75 -3.55
CA ARG A 14 12.17 3.12 -2.18
C ARG A 14 11.90 4.58 -1.88
N ARG A 15 12.26 5.51 -2.77
CA ARG A 15 12.03 6.95 -2.57
C ARG A 15 10.54 7.28 -2.49
N MET A 16 9.74 6.72 -3.40
CA MET A 16 8.29 6.91 -3.42
C MET A 16 7.63 6.44 -2.12
N PHE A 17 7.92 5.23 -1.65
CA PHE A 17 7.31 4.72 -0.42
C PHE A 17 7.82 5.44 0.83
N HIS A 18 9.09 5.84 0.86
CA HIS A 18 9.67 6.54 2.00
C HIS A 18 9.16 7.99 2.15
N GLN A 19 8.59 8.59 1.10
CA GLN A 19 7.94 9.90 1.17
C GLN A 19 6.58 9.85 1.90
N LEU A 20 5.99 8.67 2.05
CA LEU A 20 4.66 8.47 2.61
C LEU A 20 4.73 7.42 3.72
N PRO A 21 5.37 7.73 4.87
CA PRO A 21 5.35 6.83 6.00
C PRO A 21 3.90 6.61 6.46
N GLU A 22 3.58 5.37 6.78
CA GLU A 22 2.29 4.96 7.34
C GLU A 22 2.56 4.11 8.59
N PRO A 23 1.84 4.33 9.71
CA PRO A 23 1.92 3.47 10.87
C PRO A 23 1.51 2.03 10.54
N GLY A 24 1.98 1.10 11.39
CA GLY A 24 1.56 -0.29 11.34
C GLY A 24 0.03 -0.42 11.36
N TRP A 25 -0.51 -1.33 10.57
CA TRP A 25 -1.96 -1.56 10.39
C TRP A 25 -2.75 -0.45 9.68
N SER A 26 -2.06 0.61 9.24
CA SER A 26 -2.64 1.79 8.60
C SER A 26 -1.99 2.10 7.24
N GLU A 27 -1.32 1.13 6.62
CA GLU A 27 -0.55 1.23 5.37
C GLU A 27 -1.44 1.24 4.11
N PHE A 28 -2.52 2.00 4.15
CA PHE A 28 -3.58 2.00 3.15
C PHE A 28 -3.11 2.50 1.78
N ILE A 29 -2.35 3.59 1.73
CA ILE A 29 -1.89 4.18 0.46
C ILE A 29 -0.85 3.28 -0.20
N THR A 30 0.09 2.79 0.60
CA THR A 30 1.16 1.88 0.18
C THR A 30 0.56 0.58 -0.33
N THR A 31 -0.42 0.02 0.39
CA THR A 31 -1.12 -1.21 -0.01
C THR A 31 -1.85 -1.00 -1.34
N ALA A 32 -2.59 0.10 -1.51
CA ALA A 32 -3.27 0.41 -2.78
C ALA A 32 -2.29 0.49 -3.97
N ARG A 33 -1.15 1.19 -3.79
CA ARG A 33 -0.09 1.27 -4.81
C ARG A 33 0.51 -0.09 -5.16
N LEU A 34 0.81 -0.91 -4.15
CA LEU A 34 1.35 -2.25 -4.38
C LEU A 34 0.35 -3.14 -5.14
N ILE A 35 -0.94 -3.05 -4.82
CA ILE A 35 -1.99 -3.78 -5.54
C ILE A 35 -2.03 -3.38 -7.01
N GLU A 36 -2.00 -2.08 -7.32
CA GLU A 36 -1.95 -1.57 -8.71
C GLU A 36 -0.71 -2.11 -9.45
N MET A 37 0.47 -1.99 -8.85
CA MET A 37 1.74 -2.42 -9.44
C MET A 37 1.75 -3.93 -9.70
N LEU A 38 1.37 -4.75 -8.72
CA LEU A 38 1.37 -6.20 -8.85
C LEU A 38 0.33 -6.69 -9.87
N ARG A 39 -0.84 -6.07 -9.93
CA ARG A 39 -1.85 -6.37 -10.96
C ARG A 39 -1.35 -6.01 -12.35
N ALA A 40 -0.68 -4.87 -12.52
CA ALA A 40 -0.07 -4.48 -13.79
C ALA A 40 1.03 -5.45 -14.25
N MET A 41 1.70 -6.13 -13.31
CA MET A 41 2.66 -7.20 -13.59
C MET A 41 1.99 -8.56 -13.91
N GLY A 42 0.66 -8.65 -13.88
CA GLY A 42 -0.09 -9.88 -14.19
C GLY A 42 -0.35 -10.78 -12.97
N TYR A 43 -0.05 -10.33 -11.75
CA TYR A 43 -0.36 -11.11 -10.55
C TYR A 43 -1.82 -10.96 -10.13
N ARG A 44 -2.40 -12.07 -9.64
CA ARG A 44 -3.63 -12.05 -8.86
C ARG A 44 -3.28 -11.64 -7.42
N VAL A 45 -3.88 -10.55 -6.95
CA VAL A 45 -3.66 -10.02 -5.59
C VAL A 45 -4.92 -10.22 -4.73
N LEU A 46 -4.75 -10.74 -3.51
CA LEU A 46 -5.81 -10.96 -2.52
C LEU A 46 -5.63 -10.00 -1.33
N PRO A 47 -6.28 -8.83 -1.32
CA PRO A 47 -6.11 -7.85 -0.24
C PRO A 47 -7.15 -8.00 0.89
N GLY A 48 -6.88 -7.32 2.01
CA GLY A 48 -7.82 -7.16 3.11
C GLY A 48 -8.26 -8.49 3.71
N ALA A 49 -9.56 -8.64 3.96
CA ALA A 49 -10.14 -9.82 4.61
C ALA A 49 -9.99 -11.12 3.82
N ALA A 50 -9.61 -11.06 2.53
CA ALA A 50 -9.31 -12.26 1.74
C ALA A 50 -7.98 -12.93 2.14
N PHE A 51 -7.12 -12.23 2.87
CA PHE A 51 -5.82 -12.72 3.34
C PHE A 51 -5.66 -12.55 4.86
N LEU A 52 -6.15 -11.45 5.43
CA LEU A 52 -5.92 -11.06 6.82
C LEU A 52 -7.16 -11.30 7.68
N SER A 53 -7.04 -12.20 8.67
CA SER A 53 -8.08 -12.35 9.71
C SER A 53 -7.96 -11.24 10.74
N ARG A 54 -9.02 -10.43 10.89
CA ARG A 54 -9.08 -9.35 11.89
C ARG A 54 -8.95 -9.84 13.33
N GLU A 55 -9.40 -11.06 13.63
CA GLU A 55 -9.40 -11.61 14.99
C GLU A 55 -7.99 -11.89 15.53
N HIS A 56 -7.01 -12.01 14.63
CA HIS A 56 -5.62 -12.33 14.96
C HIS A 56 -4.70 -11.10 14.89
N ILE A 57 -5.24 -9.91 14.63
CA ILE A 57 -4.47 -8.67 14.59
C ILE A 57 -4.17 -8.20 16.02
N GLN A 58 -2.89 -7.98 16.31
CA GLN A 58 -2.42 -7.44 17.60
C GLN A 58 -1.78 -6.07 17.42
N GLY A 59 -1.91 -5.20 18.43
CA GLY A 59 -1.29 -3.87 18.42
C GLY A 59 -1.90 -2.88 17.42
N ARG A 60 -3.08 -3.18 16.86
CA ARG A 60 -3.82 -2.27 15.99
C ARG A 60 -4.45 -1.15 16.81
N ASN A 61 -4.17 0.09 16.41
CA ASN A 61 -4.78 1.28 16.97
C ASN A 61 -5.91 1.76 16.03
N GLU A 62 -7.16 1.76 16.51
CA GLU A 62 -8.31 2.12 15.70
C GLU A 62 -8.36 3.61 15.32
N GLU A 63 -7.74 4.48 16.12
CA GLU A 63 -7.63 5.91 15.80
C GLU A 63 -6.65 6.12 14.63
N GLU A 64 -5.47 5.50 14.68
CA GLU A 64 -4.48 5.55 13.59
C GLU A 64 -5.06 4.99 12.30
N VAL A 65 -5.84 3.91 12.40
CA VAL A 65 -6.56 3.31 11.27
C VAL A 65 -7.55 4.29 10.67
N ALA A 66 -8.37 4.95 11.50
CA ALA A 66 -9.36 5.90 11.03
C ALA A 66 -8.70 7.09 10.31
N GLN A 67 -7.60 7.61 10.86
CA GLN A 67 -6.78 8.66 10.27
C GLN A 67 -6.14 8.20 8.95
N GLY A 68 -5.58 7.00 8.91
CA GLY A 68 -4.98 6.39 7.72
C GLY A 68 -6.00 6.23 6.58
N LEU A 69 -7.20 5.71 6.89
CA LEU A 69 -8.30 5.59 5.92
C LEU A 69 -8.76 6.95 5.41
N ALA A 70 -8.85 7.97 6.29
CA ALA A 70 -9.22 9.32 5.87
C ALA A 70 -8.18 9.93 4.94
N ARG A 71 -6.89 9.80 5.28
CA ARG A 71 -5.77 10.25 4.44
C ARG A 71 -5.80 9.57 3.08
N ALA A 72 -6.01 8.25 3.05
CA ALA A 72 -5.98 7.46 1.84
C ALA A 72 -7.19 7.76 0.91
N ARG A 73 -8.38 8.04 1.46
CA ARG A 73 -9.53 8.54 0.67
C ARG A 73 -9.28 9.90 0.01
N ALA A 74 -8.44 10.74 0.60
CA ALA A 74 -8.05 12.04 0.05
C ALA A 74 -6.84 11.94 -0.88
N PHE A 75 -6.21 10.76 -0.99
CA PHE A 75 -5.00 10.55 -1.78
C PHE A 75 -5.35 9.95 -3.15
N PRO A 76 -4.67 10.33 -4.24
CA PRO A 76 -4.98 9.83 -5.59
C PRO A 76 -4.46 8.40 -5.80
N VAL A 77 -5.15 7.42 -5.20
CA VAL A 77 -4.99 5.97 -5.44
C VAL A 77 -6.30 5.40 -5.98
N GLU A 78 -6.23 4.52 -6.97
CA GLU A 78 -7.41 3.96 -7.65
C GLU A 78 -7.87 2.63 -7.04
N ALA A 79 -6.94 1.85 -6.49
CA ALA A 79 -7.30 0.60 -5.82
C ALA A 79 -8.15 0.88 -4.56
N ALA A 80 -9.38 0.38 -4.57
CA ALA A 80 -10.33 0.52 -3.47
C ALA A 80 -9.74 0.05 -2.14
N LEU A 81 -9.85 0.91 -1.12
CA LEU A 81 -9.54 0.66 0.28
C LEU A 81 -10.65 -0.13 0.97
#